data_AF-A0A916LZQ4-F1
#
_entry.id   AF-A0A916LZQ4-F1
#
_cell.length_a   1.000
_cell.length_b   1.000
_cell.length_c   1.000
_cell.angle_alpha   90.00
_cell.angle_beta   90.00
_cell.angle_gamma   90.00
#
_symmetry.space_group_name_H-M   'P 1'
#
loop_
_entity.id
_entity.type
_entity.pdbx_description
1 polymer ?
#
loop_
_entity_poly.entity_id
_entity_poly.type
_entity_poly.pdbx_seq_one_letter_code
_entity_poly.pdbx_strand_id
1 'polypeptide(L)'
;MEKDLTAAALEYHTSPTPGKIAVVPTKGLTNQRDLALAYSPGVAAACNAIVADPAEAARMTSRANLVGVVTNGTAVLGLGNIGPLAAKPVMEGKGVLF
;
A
#
# COMPACT_ATOMS: atom_id res chain seq x y z
N MET A 1 -19.80 7.46 -26.92
CA MET A 1 -19.07 8.20 -25.88
C MET A 1 -19.04 7.44 -24.55
N GLU A 2 -20.18 7.04 -23.98
CA GLU A 2 -20.23 6.35 -22.67
C GLU A 2 -19.68 4.89 -22.68
N LYS A 3 -19.97 4.12 -23.74
CA LYS A 3 -19.38 2.78 -23.95
C LYS A 3 -17.86 2.82 -24.09
N ASP A 4 -17.34 3.91 -24.63
CA ASP A 4 -15.90 4.11 -24.86
C ASP A 4 -15.19 4.38 -23.52
N LEU A 5 -15.77 5.24 -22.68
CA LEU A 5 -15.25 5.51 -21.34
C LEU A 5 -15.25 4.26 -20.44
N THR A 6 -16.26 3.40 -20.56
CA THR A 6 -16.33 2.17 -19.77
C THR A 6 -15.19 1.21 -20.15
N ALA A 7 -14.97 1.00 -21.45
CA ALA A 7 -13.88 0.15 -21.93
C ALA A 7 -12.52 0.70 -21.51
N ALA A 8 -12.29 2.01 -21.67
CA ALA A 8 -11.06 2.67 -21.25
C ALA A 8 -10.83 2.57 -19.74
N ALA A 9 -11.87 2.71 -18.91
CA ALA A 9 -11.76 2.55 -17.46
C ALA A 9 -11.37 1.12 -17.07
N LEU A 10 -11.93 0.10 -17.73
CA LEU A 10 -11.58 -1.30 -17.48
C LEU A 10 -10.15 -1.61 -17.92
N GLU A 11 -9.73 -1.10 -19.08
CA GLU A 11 -8.35 -1.25 -19.55
C GLU A 11 -7.36 -0.57 -18.60
N TYR A 12 -7.65 0.66 -18.16
CA TYR A 12 -6.83 1.40 -17.20
C TYR A 12 -6.60 0.65 -15.88
N HIS A 13 -7.57 -0.16 -15.42
CA HIS A 13 -7.42 -0.94 -14.18
C HIS A 13 -6.76 -2.31 -14.38
N THR A 14 -6.58 -2.78 -15.62
CA THR A 14 -6.11 -4.15 -15.91
C THR A 14 -4.78 -4.20 -16.64
N SER A 15 -4.45 -3.19 -17.45
CA SER A 15 -3.29 -3.18 -18.34
C SER A 15 -2.37 -1.96 -18.10
N PRO A 16 -1.04 -2.11 -18.20
CA PRO A 16 -0.28 -3.35 -18.39
C PRO A 16 -0.13 -4.17 -17.10
N THR A 17 -0.50 -3.63 -15.95
CA THR A 17 -0.44 -4.29 -14.65
C THR A 17 -1.74 -3.99 -13.89
N PRO A 18 -2.43 -5.00 -13.35
CA PRO A 18 -3.68 -4.77 -12.62
C PRO A 18 -3.51 -3.91 -11.37
N GLY A 19 -4.51 -3.06 -11.11
CA GLY A 19 -4.57 -2.19 -9.94
C GLY A 19 -3.84 -0.86 -10.14
N LYS A 20 -3.93 0.01 -9.12
CA LYS A 20 -3.41 1.39 -9.19
C LYS A 20 -2.26 1.67 -8.21
N ILE A 21 -1.90 0.70 -7.38
CA ILE A 21 -0.86 0.84 -6.36
C ILE A 21 0.14 -0.32 -6.45
N ALA A 22 1.38 -0.04 -6.08
CA ALA A 22 2.45 -1.03 -5.98
C ALA A 22 3.25 -0.81 -4.70
N VAL A 23 3.90 -1.87 -4.21
CA VAL A 23 4.85 -1.79 -3.09
C VAL A 23 6.26 -1.79 -3.67
N VAL A 24 7.00 -0.71 -3.48
CA VAL A 24 8.37 -0.57 -3.96
C VAL A 24 9.31 -0.43 -2.75
N PRO A 25 10.38 -1.26 -2.64
CA PRO A 25 11.36 -1.11 -1.58
C PRO A 25 12.06 0.24 -1.64
N THR A 26 12.23 0.90 -0.48
CA THR A 26 12.96 2.18 -0.38
C THR A 26 14.46 2.00 -0.13
N LYS A 27 14.89 0.78 0.24
CA LYS A 27 16.29 0.39 0.45
C LYS A 27 16.65 -0.69 -0.55
N GLY A 28 17.82 -0.57 -1.17
CA GLY A 28 18.34 -1.57 -2.10
C GLY A 28 18.53 -2.92 -1.40
N LEU A 29 18.19 -3.99 -2.11
CA LEU A 29 18.37 -5.39 -1.70
C LEU A 29 19.20 -6.10 -2.77
N THR A 30 20.40 -5.58 -3.03
CA THR A 30 21.20 -5.94 -4.22
C THR A 30 22.25 -7.00 -3.96
N ASN A 31 22.59 -7.24 -2.69
CA ASN A 31 23.65 -8.15 -2.29
C ASN A 31 23.36 -8.78 -0.91
N GLN A 32 24.21 -9.72 -0.48
CA GLN A 32 24.05 -10.43 0.80
C GLN A 32 24.11 -9.52 2.03
N ARG A 33 24.93 -8.47 1.98
CA ARG A 33 25.03 -7.50 3.07
C ARG A 33 23.73 -6.70 3.20
N ASP A 34 23.15 -6.26 2.09
CA ASP A 34 21.87 -5.56 2.08
C ASP A 34 20.77 -6.45 2.68
N LEU A 35 20.73 -7.73 2.29
CA LEU A 35 19.78 -8.71 2.84
C LEU A 35 19.97 -8.90 4.35
N ALA A 36 21.22 -9.02 4.81
CA ALA A 36 21.53 -9.19 6.22
C ALA A 36 21.18 -7.95 7.07
N LEU A 37 21.16 -6.75 6.47
CA LEU A 37 20.74 -5.51 7.14
C LEU A 37 19.22 -5.34 7.16
N ALA A 38 18.55 -5.62 6.03
CA ALA A 38 17.11 -5.48 5.88
C ALA A 38 16.32 -6.58 6.61
N TYR A 39 16.95 -7.74 6.82
CA TYR A 39 16.35 -8.89 7.47
C TYR A 39 17.30 -9.46 8.53
N SER A 40 17.27 -10.77 8.76
CA SER A 40 18.13 -11.43 9.74
C SER A 40 19.61 -11.40 9.31
N PRO A 41 20.55 -11.13 10.24
CA PRO A 41 20.33 -10.81 11.66
C PRO A 41 20.14 -9.31 11.96
N GLY A 42 20.39 -8.40 11.01
CA GLY A 42 20.50 -6.96 11.24
C GLY A 42 19.21 -6.26 11.68
N VAL A 43 18.04 -6.74 11.23
CA VAL A 43 16.72 -6.19 11.60
C VAL A 43 16.49 -6.19 13.11
N ALA A 44 17.14 -7.09 13.86
CA ALA A 44 17.03 -7.16 15.32
C ALA A 44 17.45 -5.87 16.02
N ALA A 45 18.39 -5.12 15.44
CA ALA A 45 18.82 -3.84 16.02
C ALA A 45 17.68 -2.80 16.01
N ALA A 46 16.92 -2.70 14.91
CA ALA A 46 15.76 -1.82 14.83
C ALA A 46 14.65 -2.28 15.79
N CYS A 47 14.38 -3.59 15.86
CA CYS A 47 13.41 -4.13 16.81
C CYS A 47 13.77 -3.81 18.27
N ASN A 48 15.01 -4.06 18.68
CA ASN A 48 15.46 -3.80 20.05
C ASN A 48 15.41 -2.31 20.40
N ALA A 49 15.70 -1.43 19.45
CA ALA A 49 15.57 0.02 19.66
C ALA A 49 14.11 0.42 19.89
N ILE A 50 13.15 -0.14 19.14
CA ILE A 50 11.71 0.12 19.34
C ILE A 50 11.20 -0.50 20.65
N VAL A 51 11.74 -1.65 21.06
CA VAL A 51 11.43 -2.24 22.38
C VAL A 51 11.91 -1.33 23.51
N ALA A 52 13.09 -0.72 23.39
CA ALA A 52 13.63 0.21 24.36
C ALA A 52 12.87 1.55 24.37
N ASP A 53 12.48 2.06 23.20
CA ASP A 53 11.68 3.27 23.04
C ASP A 53 10.64 3.13 21.91
N PRO A 54 9.35 2.95 22.24
CA PRO A 54 8.28 2.83 21.24
C PRO A 54 8.15 4.03 20.29
N ALA A 55 8.62 5.23 20.66
CA ALA A 55 8.57 6.40 19.79
C ALA A 55 9.44 6.23 18.54
N GLU A 56 10.50 5.42 18.62
CA GLU A 56 11.41 5.14 17.51
C GLU A 56 10.71 4.42 16.35
N ALA A 57 9.53 3.83 16.56
CA ALA A 57 8.72 3.27 15.48
C ALA A 57 8.40 4.30 14.39
N ALA A 58 8.22 5.58 14.75
CA ALA A 58 8.00 6.65 13.78
C ALA A 58 9.26 6.95 12.95
N ARG A 59 10.46 6.79 13.54
CA ARG A 59 11.74 7.09 12.89
C ARG A 59 12.27 5.93 12.06
N MET A 60 12.08 4.70 12.54
CA MET A 60 12.70 3.49 11.98
C MET A 60 11.80 2.72 11.01
N THR A 61 10.54 3.12 10.84
CA THR A 61 9.59 2.46 9.95
C THR A 61 8.88 3.46 9.06
N SER A 62 8.10 2.97 8.09
CA SER A 62 7.23 3.83 7.27
C SER A 62 6.08 4.45 8.05
N ARG A 63 5.86 4.10 9.32
CA ARG A 63 4.71 4.51 10.15
C ARG A 63 4.47 6.02 10.16
N ALA A 64 5.53 6.83 10.20
CA ALA A 64 5.37 8.30 10.24
C ALA A 64 4.71 8.88 8.99
N ASN A 65 4.73 8.17 7.86
CA ASN A 65 4.18 8.61 6.58
C ASN A 65 3.14 7.63 6.00
N LEU A 66 2.79 6.56 6.71
CA LEU A 66 1.88 5.54 6.21
C LEU A 66 0.44 5.83 6.65
N VAL A 67 -0.45 6.05 5.67
CA VAL A 67 -1.89 6.23 5.90
C VAL A 67 -2.67 4.99 5.49
N GLY A 68 -3.51 4.48 6.38
CA GLY A 68 -4.41 3.35 6.10
C GLY A 68 -5.76 3.80 5.57
N VAL A 69 -6.08 3.47 4.32
CA VAL A 69 -7.43 3.66 3.75
C VAL A 69 -8.26 2.40 4.02
N VAL A 70 -9.15 2.46 5.01
CA VAL A 70 -9.94 1.31 5.49
C VAL A 70 -11.42 1.48 5.18
N THR A 71 -12.06 0.44 4.67
CA THR A 71 -13.51 0.36 4.43
C THR A 71 -14.00 -1.07 4.55
N ASN A 72 -15.27 -1.26 4.87
CA ASN A 72 -15.99 -2.54 4.77
C ASN A 72 -16.85 -2.62 3.49
N GLY A 73 -16.88 -1.57 2.66
CA GLY A 73 -17.62 -1.54 1.39
C GLY A 73 -19.13 -1.35 1.50
N THR A 74 -19.65 -0.93 2.67
CA THR A 74 -21.11 -0.74 2.86
C THR A 74 -21.66 0.57 2.28
N ALA A 75 -20.78 1.53 1.96
CA ALA A 75 -21.14 2.82 1.38
C ALA A 75 -20.08 3.28 0.37
N VAL A 76 -20.14 2.76 -0.85
CA VAL A 76 -19.18 3.09 -1.91
C VAL A 76 -19.80 4.06 -2.91
N LEU A 77 -19.44 5.35 -2.82
CA LEU A 77 -19.95 6.41 -3.70
C LEU A 77 -21.49 6.38 -3.76
N GLY A 78 -22.09 6.44 -4.95
CA GLY A 78 -23.52 6.24 -5.18
C GLY A 78 -23.95 4.78 -5.35
N LEU A 79 -23.04 3.82 -5.19
CA LEU A 79 -23.30 2.39 -5.42
C LEU A 79 -23.83 1.68 -4.16
N GLY A 80 -23.74 2.31 -2.99
CA GLY A 80 -24.22 1.75 -1.73
C GLY A 80 -23.36 0.59 -1.23
N ASN A 81 -24.02 -0.46 -0.73
CA ASN A 81 -23.36 -1.63 -0.16
C ASN A 81 -23.03 -2.65 -1.25
N ILE A 82 -21.80 -2.60 -1.76
CA ILE A 82 -21.27 -3.53 -2.79
C ILE A 82 -20.21 -4.48 -2.24
N GLY A 83 -19.94 -4.41 -0.93
CA GLY A 83 -18.97 -5.25 -0.24
C GLY A 83 -17.50 -4.84 -0.48
N PRO A 84 -16.57 -5.46 0.27
CA PRO A 84 -15.18 -5.01 0.35
C PRO A 84 -14.40 -5.22 -0.96
N LEU A 85 -14.70 -6.28 -1.71
CA LEU A 85 -13.99 -6.56 -2.97
C LEU A 85 -14.33 -5.53 -4.04
N ALA A 86 -15.61 -5.19 -4.21
CA ALA A 86 -16.03 -4.18 -5.19
C ALA A 86 -15.64 -2.76 -4.79
N ALA A 87 -15.40 -2.51 -3.49
CA ALA A 87 -14.86 -1.24 -3.00
C ALA A 87 -13.37 -1.03 -3.32
N LYS A 88 -12.62 -2.11 -3.61
CA LYS A 88 -11.15 -2.09 -3.73
C LYS A 88 -10.61 -1.06 -4.74
N PRO A 89 -11.17 -0.90 -5.96
CA PRO A 89 -10.71 0.12 -6.90
C PRO A 89 -10.83 1.54 -6.34
N VAL A 90 -11.89 1.84 -5.58
CA VAL A 90 -12.08 3.17 -4.97
C VAL A 90 -11.03 3.41 -3.88
N MET A 91 -10.71 2.39 -3.08
CA MET A 91 -9.72 2.52 -2.00
C MET A 91 -8.29 2.67 -2.53
N GLU A 92 -7.93 1.95 -3.59
CA GLU A 92 -6.65 2.19 -4.27
C GLU A 92 -6.59 3.61 -4.86
N GLY A 93 -7.69 4.09 -5.46
CA GLY A 93 -7.76 5.46 -5.96
C GLY A 93 -7.56 6.50 -4.86
N LYS A 94 -8.14 6.29 -3.68
CA LYS A 94 -7.87 7.14 -2.50
C LYS A 94 -6.39 7.05 -2.08
N GLY A 95 -5.81 5.85 -2.08
CA GLY A 95 -4.39 5.65 -1.75
C GLY A 95 -3.43 6.37 -2.70
N VAL A 96 -3.80 6.57 -3.97
CA VAL A 96 -3.00 7.36 -4.94
C VAL A 96 -3.07 8.87 -4.65
N LEU A 97 -4.12 9.35 -3.97
CA LEU A 97 -4.33 10.77 -3.69
C LEU A 97 -3.74 11.21 -2.33
N PHE A 98 -3.32 10.26 -1.48
CA PHE A 98 -2.64 10.51 -0.22
C PHE A 98 -1.12 10.49 -0.42
#